data_AF-A0A3A4YKX4-F1
#
_entry.id   AF-A0A3A4YKX4-F1
#
_cell.length_a   1.000
_cell.length_b   1.000
_cell.length_c   1.000
_cell.angle_alpha   90.00
_cell.angle_beta   90.00
_cell.angle_gamma   90.00
#
_symmetry.space_group_name_H-M   'P 1'
#
loop_
_entity.id
_entity.type
_entity.pdbx_description
1 polymer ?
#
loop_
_entity_poly.entity_id
_entity_poly.type
_entity_poly.pdbx_seq_one_letter_code
_entity_poly.pdbx_strand_id
1 'polypeptide(L)'
;MKWLSHLYFRKRISADTLEPFPAKDLRLIILDEIVLVVGVIGPLTTIPQILKIFILQDATGVSTLSWGLSALFDIPWIMYGIVHKERPITIAYTLWLIMNLAVFVGALVYGAGAF
;
A
#
# COMPACT_ATOMS: atom_id res chain seq x y z
N MET A 1 -14.32 39.70 1.07
CA MET A 1 -14.10 38.59 0.11
C MET A 1 -12.80 38.69 -0.72
N LYS A 2 -11.84 39.59 -0.42
CA LYS A 2 -10.55 39.73 -1.12
C LYS A 2 -9.46 38.72 -0.72
N TRP A 3 -9.71 37.88 0.29
CA TRP A 3 -8.70 36.96 0.84
C TRP A 3 -8.65 35.62 0.10
N LEU A 4 -9.78 35.18 -0.47
CA LEU A 4 -9.87 33.93 -1.22
C LEU A 4 -9.15 34.02 -2.58
N SER A 5 -9.14 35.18 -3.23
CA SER A 5 -8.47 35.36 -4.54
C SER A 5 -6.96 35.17 -4.48
N HIS A 6 -6.32 35.49 -3.35
CA HIS A 6 -4.88 35.31 -3.16
C HIS A 6 -4.50 33.81 -3.04
N LEU A 7 -5.34 32.99 -2.41
CA LEU A 7 -5.13 31.54 -2.31
C LEU A 7 -5.25 30.85 -3.68
N TYR A 8 -6.21 31.29 -4.50
CA TYR A 8 -6.37 30.80 -5.87
C TYR A 8 -5.18 31.16 -6.78
N PHE A 9 -4.59 32.34 -6.60
CA PHE A 9 -3.44 32.78 -7.39
C PHE A 9 -2.17 31.97 -7.06
N ARG A 10 -1.90 31.71 -5.78
CA ARG A 10 -0.79 30.83 -5.36
C ARG A 10 -0.96 29.41 -5.88
N LYS A 11 -2.18 28.86 -5.83
CA LYS A 11 -2.48 27.51 -6.36
C LYS A 11 -2.21 27.40 -7.86
N ARG A 12 -2.46 28.45 -8.65
CA ARG A 12 -2.16 28.48 -10.10
C ARG A 12 -0.67 28.62 -10.40
N ILE A 13 0.06 29.48 -9.68
CA ILE A 13 1.51 29.63 -9.86
C ILE A 13 2.24 28.35 -9.43
N SER A 14 1.81 27.72 -8.33
CA SER A 14 2.35 26.44 -7.90
C SER A 14 2.02 25.31 -8.89
N ALA A 15 0.84 25.33 -9.52
CA ALA A 15 0.48 24.36 -10.56
C ALA A 15 1.35 24.48 -11.83
N ASP A 16 1.84 25.68 -12.15
CA ASP A 16 2.76 25.91 -13.28
C ASP A 16 4.20 25.44 -12.98
N THR A 17 4.59 25.36 -11.70
CA THR A 17 5.87 24.79 -11.25
C THR A 17 5.84 23.28 -10.98
N LEU A 18 4.65 22.68 -10.90
CA LEU A 18 4.52 21.22 -10.76
C LEU A 18 4.67 20.60 -12.14
N GLU A 19 5.48 19.56 -12.27
CA GLU A 19 5.57 18.84 -13.54
C GLU A 19 4.17 18.34 -13.94
N PRO A 20 3.75 18.56 -15.21
CA PRO A 20 2.48 18.04 -15.69
C PRO A 20 2.51 16.51 -15.63
N PHE A 21 1.43 15.88 -15.16
CA PHE A 21 1.27 14.43 -15.26
C PHE A 21 0.63 14.07 -16.62
N PRO A 22 1.22 13.17 -17.44
CA PRO A 22 2.42 12.38 -17.18
C PRO A 22 3.72 13.20 -17.26
N ALA A 23 4.65 12.90 -16.35
CA ALA A 23 5.92 13.61 -16.20
C ALA A 23 6.72 13.65 -17.50
N LYS A 24 7.47 14.73 -17.71
CA LYS A 24 8.31 14.88 -18.92
C LYS A 24 9.74 14.45 -18.68
N ASP A 25 10.19 14.46 -17.42
CA ASP A 25 11.50 13.94 -17.03
C ASP A 25 11.49 12.40 -17.04
N LEU A 26 12.43 11.81 -17.77
CA LEU A 26 12.66 10.38 -17.86
C LEU A 26 12.81 9.72 -16.48
N ARG A 27 13.41 10.42 -15.52
CA ARG A 27 13.62 9.90 -14.16
C ARG A 27 12.30 9.67 -13.42
N LEU A 28 11.33 10.56 -13.63
CA LEU A 28 10.02 10.47 -13.00
C LEU A 28 9.17 9.38 -13.63
N ILE A 29 9.22 9.23 -14.96
CA ILE A 29 8.55 8.12 -15.66
C ILE A 29 9.10 6.77 -15.18
N ILE A 30 10.43 6.63 -15.08
CA ILE A 30 11.06 5.40 -14.58
C ILE A 30 10.64 5.13 -13.13
N LEU A 31 10.61 6.16 -12.28
CA LEU A 31 10.17 6.03 -10.89
C LEU A 31 8.72 5.55 -10.80
N ASP A 32 7.81 6.15 -11.57
CA ASP A 32 6.39 5.77 -11.59
C ASP A 32 6.21 4.31 -11.99
N GLU A 33 6.97 3.85 -12.99
CA GLU A 33 6.92 2.47 -13.47
C GLU A 33 7.51 1.48 -12.45
N ILE A 34 8.62 1.83 -11.80
CA ILE A 34 9.18 1.04 -10.69
C ILE A 34 8.19 0.94 -9.54
N VAL A 35 7.55 2.05 -9.14
CA VAL A 35 6.58 2.07 -8.04
C VAL A 35 5.39 1.17 -8.37
N LEU A 36 4.93 1.18 -9.61
CA LEU A 36 3.82 0.32 -10.06
C LEU A 36 4.21 -1.17 -10.01
N VAL A 37 5.40 -1.51 -10.48
CA VAL A 37 5.94 -2.88 -10.41
C VAL A 37 6.13 -3.34 -8.96
N VAL A 38 6.77 -2.51 -8.13
CA VAL A 38 7.02 -2.82 -6.71
C VAL A 38 5.72 -2.91 -5.93
N GLY A 39 4.70 -2.11 -6.26
CA GLY A 39 3.37 -2.19 -5.67
C GLY A 39 2.69 -3.55 -5.87
N VAL A 40 3.04 -4.27 -6.95
CA VAL A 40 2.56 -5.63 -7.21
C VAL A 40 3.51 -6.69 -6.65
N ILE A 41 4.82 -6.54 -6.83
CA ILE A 41 5.81 -7.53 -6.38
C ILE A 41 5.93 -7.56 -4.86
N GLY A 42 5.84 -6.40 -4.19
CA GLY A 42 5.96 -6.26 -2.74
C GLY A 42 5.08 -7.24 -1.97
N PRO A 43 3.75 -7.23 -2.16
CA PRO A 43 2.84 -8.18 -1.52
C PRO A 43 3.18 -9.65 -1.81
N LEU A 44 3.68 -9.99 -3.01
CA LEU A 44 4.06 -11.36 -3.36
C LEU A 44 5.26 -11.88 -2.57
N THR A 45 6.10 -10.99 -2.03
CA THR A 45 7.21 -11.38 -1.14
C THR A 45 6.73 -12.03 0.16
N THR A 46 5.44 -11.92 0.49
CA THR A 46 4.81 -12.56 1.64
C THR A 46 4.46 -14.03 1.39
N ILE A 47 4.47 -14.49 0.13
CA ILE A 47 4.11 -15.87 -0.23
C ILE A 47 4.95 -16.92 0.51
N PRO A 48 6.29 -16.82 0.61
CA PRO A 48 7.08 -17.79 1.37
C PRO A 48 6.65 -17.89 2.85
N GLN A 49 6.26 -16.78 3.47
CA GLN A 49 5.75 -16.76 4.85
C GLN A 49 4.40 -17.47 4.96
N ILE A 50 3.50 -17.23 4.00
CA ILE A 50 2.20 -17.92 3.92
C ILE A 50 2.41 -19.43 3.72
N LEU A 51 3.28 -19.81 2.79
CA LEU A 51 3.60 -21.22 2.53
C LEU A 51 4.20 -21.90 3.76
N LYS A 52 5.12 -21.24 4.48
CA LYS A 52 5.67 -21.74 5.74
C LYS A 52 4.54 -22.07 6.72
N ILE A 53 3.61 -21.13 6.93
CA ILE A 53 2.54 -21.29 7.90
C ILE A 53 1.57 -22.42 7.49
N PHE A 54 1.10 -22.46 6.25
CA PHE A 54 0.05 -23.42 5.87
C PHE A 54 0.59 -24.81 5.49
N ILE A 55 1.78 -24.91 4.91
CA ILE A 55 2.38 -26.20 4.52
C ILE A 55 3.09 -26.85 5.70
N LEU A 56 3.94 -26.08 6.39
CA LEU A 56 4.70 -26.62 7.53
C LEU A 56 3.92 -26.56 8.84
N GLN A 57 2.73 -25.93 8.83
CA GLN A 57 1.89 -25.74 10.02
C GLN A 57 2.67 -25.05 11.15
N ASP A 58 3.61 -24.19 10.77
CA ASP A 58 4.52 -23.52 11.68
C ASP A 58 4.40 -22.00 11.53
N ALA A 59 3.73 -21.39 12.50
CA ALA A 59 3.68 -19.94 12.68
C ALA A 59 4.56 -19.47 13.85
N THR A 60 5.55 -20.25 14.28
CA THR A 60 6.45 -19.86 15.38
C THR A 60 7.19 -18.57 15.04
N GLY A 61 7.15 -17.62 15.96
CA GLY A 61 7.77 -16.29 15.83
C GLY A 61 7.00 -15.30 14.95
N VAL A 62 5.79 -15.67 14.47
CA VAL A 62 4.93 -14.78 13.69
C VAL A 62 3.99 -14.05 14.64
N SER A 63 4.16 -12.74 14.79
CA SER A 63 3.28 -11.94 15.65
C SER A 63 1.92 -11.69 14.98
N THR A 64 0.89 -12.39 15.45
CA THR A 64 -0.49 -12.24 14.98
C THR A 64 -0.98 -10.79 15.07
N LEU A 65 -0.62 -10.08 16.14
CA LEU A 65 -1.02 -8.69 16.32
C LEU A 65 -0.42 -7.78 15.24
N SER A 66 0.85 -7.95 14.89
CA SER A 66 1.49 -7.15 13.85
C SER A 66 0.80 -7.32 12.50
N TRP A 67 0.58 -8.56 12.06
CA TRP A 67 -0.04 -8.82 10.75
C TRP A 67 -1.52 -8.41 10.70
N GLY A 68 -2.24 -8.55 11.82
CA GLY A 68 -3.61 -8.05 11.94
C GLY A 68 -3.69 -6.53 11.88
N LEU A 69 -2.79 -5.82 12.55
CA LEU A 69 -2.71 -4.35 12.46
C LEU A 69 -2.27 -3.88 11.07
N SER A 70 -1.32 -4.56 10.43
CA SER A 70 -0.93 -4.26 9.05
C SER A 70 -2.12 -4.37 8.10
N ALA A 71 -2.90 -5.46 8.18
CA ALA A 71 -4.14 -5.61 7.42
C ALA A 71 -5.14 -4.47 7.71
N LEU A 72 -5.30 -4.07 8.97
CA LEU A 72 -6.19 -2.97 9.33
C LEU A 72 -5.71 -1.63 8.72
N PHE A 73 -4.40 -1.39 8.69
CA PHE A 73 -3.80 -0.17 8.15
C PHE A 73 -3.82 -0.09 6.63
N ASP A 74 -3.97 -1.21 5.92
CA ASP A 74 -4.18 -1.21 4.48
C ASP A 74 -5.53 -0.56 4.11
N ILE A 75 -6.54 -0.64 4.98
CA ILE A 75 -7.90 -0.13 4.70
C ILE A 75 -7.91 1.38 4.42
N PRO A 76 -7.33 2.26 5.27
CA PRO A 76 -7.16 3.69 4.94
C PRO A 76 -6.50 3.95 3.58
N TRP A 77 -5.48 3.19 3.20
CA TRP A 77 -4.77 3.36 1.92
C TRP A 77 -5.62 2.96 0.72
N ILE A 78 -6.38 1.87 0.84
CA ILE A 78 -7.33 1.44 -0.19
C ILE A 78 -8.41 2.51 -0.37
N MET A 79 -9.00 2.99 0.74
CA MET A 79 -10.00 4.07 0.69
C MET A 79 -9.42 5.33 0.06
N TYR A 80 -8.20 5.72 0.43
CA TYR A 80 -7.51 6.86 -0.15
C TYR A 80 -7.36 6.73 -1.67
N GLY A 81 -6.87 5.57 -2.15
CA GLY A 81 -6.70 5.31 -3.57
C GLY A 81 -8.03 5.35 -4.33
N ILE A 82 -9.11 4.82 -3.76
CA ILE A 82 -10.44 4.85 -4.38
C ILE A 82 -10.95 6.29 -4.48
N VAL A 83 -10.87 7.07 -3.40
CA VAL A 83 -11.37 8.47 -3.36
C VAL A 83 -10.59 9.37 -4.32
N HIS A 84 -9.27 9.19 -4.41
CA HIS A 84 -8.41 9.99 -5.29
C HIS A 84 -8.29 9.41 -6.71
N LYS A 85 -8.92 8.25 -6.99
CA LYS A 85 -8.86 7.53 -8.27
C LYS A 85 -7.45 7.05 -8.65
N GLU A 86 -6.60 6.83 -7.66
CA GLU A 86 -5.23 6.33 -7.80
C GLU A 86 -5.23 4.80 -7.85
N ARG A 87 -5.50 4.26 -9.05
CA ARG A 87 -5.58 2.81 -9.28
C ARG A 87 -4.36 2.02 -8.79
N PRO A 88 -3.11 2.47 -8.99
CA PRO A 88 -1.94 1.73 -8.53
C PRO A 88 -1.93 1.52 -7.01
N ILE A 89 -2.26 2.58 -6.25
CA ILE A 89 -2.34 2.53 -4.78
C ILE A 89 -3.44 1.55 -4.35
N THR A 90 -4.63 1.66 -4.94
CA THR A 90 -5.75 0.77 -4.61
C THR A 90 -5.40 -0.70 -4.84
N ILE A 91 -4.79 -1.03 -5.99
CA ILE A 91 -4.43 -2.41 -6.32
C ILE A 91 -3.34 -2.92 -5.37
N ALA A 92 -2.28 -2.15 -5.16
CA ALA A 92 -1.15 -2.55 -4.30
C ALA A 92 -1.60 -2.84 -2.87
N TYR A 93 -2.38 -1.93 -2.26
CA TYR A 93 -2.82 -2.11 -0.88
C TYR A 93 -3.94 -3.14 -0.74
N THR A 94 -4.74 -3.38 -1.78
CA THR A 94 -5.69 -4.52 -1.78
C THR A 94 -4.94 -5.85 -1.79
N LEU A 95 -3.85 -5.96 -2.56
CA LEU A 95 -2.99 -7.15 -2.53
C LEU A 95 -2.33 -7.31 -1.15
N TRP A 96 -1.79 -6.23 -0.57
CA TRP A 96 -1.24 -6.26 0.80
C TRP A 96 -2.27 -6.74 1.81
N LEU A 97 -3.49 -6.22 1.76
CA LEU A 97 -4.56 -6.62 2.66
C LEU A 97 -4.82 -8.13 2.60
N ILE A 98 -4.91 -8.70 1.39
CA ILE A 98 -5.12 -10.14 1.20
C ILE A 98 -3.95 -10.95 1.77
N MET A 99 -2.71 -10.55 1.49
CA MET A 99 -1.51 -11.24 1.96
C MET A 99 -1.38 -11.16 3.49
N ASN A 100 -1.58 -9.98 4.07
CA ASN A 100 -1.54 -9.73 5.50
C ASN A 100 -2.62 -10.52 6.23
N LEU A 101 -3.85 -10.56 5.69
CA LEU A 101 -4.93 -11.38 6.24
C LEU A 101 -4.63 -12.88 6.17
N ALA A 102 -4.02 -13.36 5.08
CA ALA A 102 -3.64 -14.77 4.97
C ALA A 102 -2.62 -15.15 6.06
N VAL A 103 -1.60 -14.30 6.29
CA VAL A 103 -0.63 -14.52 7.37
C VAL A 103 -1.31 -14.43 8.75
N PHE A 104 -2.17 -13.43 8.97
CA PHE A 104 -2.91 -13.26 10.21
C PHE A 104 -3.76 -14.48 10.56
N VAL A 105 -4.55 -14.97 9.61
CA VAL A 105 -5.39 -16.17 9.79
C VAL A 105 -4.52 -17.40 10.02
N GLY A 106 -3.46 -17.57 9.23
CA GLY A 106 -2.53 -18.67 9.42
C GLY A 106 -1.88 -18.66 10.82
N ALA A 107 -1.47 -17.48 11.30
CA ALA A 107 -0.90 -17.30 12.62
C ALA A 107 -1.91 -17.56 13.75
N LEU A 108 -3.19 -17.24 13.55
CA LEU A 108 -4.25 -17.62 14.51
C LEU A 108 -4.49 -19.13 14.59
N VAL A 109 -4.37 -19.84 13.46
CA VAL A 109 -4.65 -21.28 13.39
C VAL A 109 -3.46 -22.12 13.84
N TYR A 110 -2.24 -21.74 13.42
CA TYR A 110 -1.01 -22.51 13.62
C TYR A 110 -0.02 -21.85 14.61
N GLY A 111 -0.38 -20.71 15.20
CA GLY A 111 0.44 -20.01 16.20
C GLY A 111 0.05 -20.42 17.62
N ALA A 112 1.07 -20.64 18.46
CA ALA A 112 0.89 -20.98 19.86
C ALA A 112 0.63 -19.70 20.69
N GLY A 113 -0.58 -19.13 20.60
CA GLY A 113 -1.00 -18.00 21.42
C GLY A 113 -0.49 -16.64 20.93
N ALA A 114 -1.17 -15.58 21.37
CA ALA A 114 -1.22 -14.26 20.73
C ALA A 114 0.06 -13.39 20.75
N PHE A 115 1.26 -13.95 20.94
CA PHE A 115 2.51 -13.18 21.07
C PHE A 115 3.69 -13.84 20.36
#